data_AF-A0A7X9BRL8-F1
#
_entry.id   AF-A0A7X9BRL8-F1
#
_cell.length_a   1.000
_cell.length_b   1.000
_cell.length_c   1.000
_cell.angle_alpha   90.00
_cell.angle_beta   90.00
_cell.angle_gamma   90.00
#
_symmetry.space_group_name_H-M   'P 1'
#
loop_
_entity.id
_entity.type
_entity.pdbx_description
1 polymer ?
#
loop_
_entity_poly.entity_id
_entity_poly.type
_entity_poly.pdbx_seq_one_letter_code
_entity_poly.pdbx_strand_id
1 'polypeptide(L)' 'MDEAKSIAEELVREKLAQRLPSDCTVIDEKINFVESDNGQMYVQIVVECEEDITGFEPVIE' A
#
# COMPACT_ATOMS: atom_id res chain seq x y z
N MET A 1 21.04 -2.79 -9.14
CA MET A 1 20.18 -1.78 -8.50
C MET A 1 18.72 -2.01 -8.87
N ASP A 2 18.41 -2.27 -10.14
CA ASP A 2 17.05 -2.52 -10.59
C ASP A 2 16.44 -3.82 -10.03
N GLU A 3 17.24 -4.88 -9.88
CA GLU A 3 16.79 -6.13 -9.26
C GLU A 3 16.34 -5.93 -7.80
N ALA A 4 17.10 -5.16 -7.01
CA ALA A 4 16.74 -4.85 -5.62
C ALA A 4 15.45 -4.01 -5.54
N LYS A 5 15.21 -3.12 -6.51
CA LYS A 5 13.96 -2.34 -6.60
C LYS A 5 12.78 -3.25 -6.95
N SER A 6 12.94 -4.14 -7.93
CA SER A 6 11.91 -5.11 -8.32
C SER A 6 11.48 -6.01 -7.15
N ILE A 7 12.46 -6.53 -6.38
CA ILE A 7 12.18 -7.35 -5.20
C ILE A 7 11.44 -6.54 -4.13
N ALA A 8 11.83 -5.28 -3.93
CA ALA A 8 11.18 -4.42 -2.96
C ALA A 8 9.74 -4.07 -3.35
N GLU A 9 9.46 -3.82 -4.63
CA GLU A 9 8.11 -3.61 -5.14
C GLU A 9 7.22 -4.84 -4.93
N GLU A 10 7.71 -6.02 -5.31
CA GLU A 10 6.99 -7.29 -5.15
C GLU A 10 6.63 -7.54 -3.67
N LEU A 11 7.62 -7.39 -2.78
CA LEU A 11 7.43 -7.58 -1.34
C LEU A 11 6.39 -6.61 -0.76
N VAL A 12 6.39 -5.34 -1.20
CA VAL A 12 5.41 -4.37 -0.70
C VAL A 12 4.02 -4.68 -1.23
N ARG A 13 3.88 -5.10 -2.49
CA ARG A 13 2.57 -5.52 -3.05
C ARG A 13 1.99 -6.73 -2.30
N GLU A 14 2.81 -7.72 -1.98
CA GLU A 14 2.36 -8.86 -1.17
C GLU A 14 1.89 -8.42 0.22
N LYS A 15 2.64 -7.53 0.88
CA LYS A 15 2.27 -7.01 2.21
C LYS A 15 1.01 -6.15 2.16
N LEU A 16 0.82 -5.39 1.10
CA LEU A 16 -0.36 -4.58 0.86
C LEU A 16 -1.59 -5.49 0.72
N ALA A 17 -1.51 -6.54 -0.11
CA ALA A 17 -2.59 -7.50 -0.29
C ALA A 17 -3.03 -8.19 1.02
N GLN A 18 -2.11 -8.38 1.98
CA GLN A 18 -2.42 -8.93 3.30
C GLN A 18 -3.11 -7.93 4.24
N ARG A 19 -3.04 -6.63 3.95
CA ARG A 19 -3.60 -5.55 4.79
C ARG A 19 -4.87 -4.94 4.23
N LEU A 20 -5.06 -5.02 2.92
CA LEU A 20 -6.25 -4.53 2.27
C LEU A 20 -7.47 -5.36 2.73
N PRO A 21 -8.61 -4.70 3.02
CA PRO A 21 -9.87 -5.37 3.27
C PRO A 21 -10.24 -6.29 2.11
N SER A 22 -10.83 -7.44 2.40
CA SER A 22 -11.21 -8.44 1.38
C SER A 22 -12.29 -7.95 0.42
N ASP A 23 -13.05 -6.94 0.82
CA ASP A 23 -14.17 -6.32 0.12
C ASP A 23 -13.81 -4.96 -0.48
N CYS A 24 -12.54 -4.52 -0.39
CA CYS A 24 -12.12 -3.28 -1.01
C CYS A 24 -11.82 -3.45 -2.52
N THR A 25 -12.08 -2.39 -3.28
CA THR A 25 -11.70 -2.28 -4.69
C THR A 25 -10.62 -1.21 -4.83
N VAL A 26 -9.45 -1.57 -5.34
CA VAL A 26 -8.35 -0.62 -5.59
C VAL A 26 -8.70 0.25 -6.81
N ILE A 27 -8.63 1.58 -6.62
CA ILE A 27 -8.92 2.60 -7.63
C ILE A 27 -7.63 3.13 -8.24
N ASP A 28 -6.61 3.40 -7.43
CA ASP A 28 -5.31 3.88 -7.88
C ASP A 28 -4.17 3.31 -7.03
N GLU A 29 -3.01 3.10 -7.66
CA GLU A 29 -1.78 2.64 -7.01
C GLU A 29 -0.60 3.50 -7.51
N LYS A 30 0.15 4.08 -6.57
CA LYS A 30 1.38 4.82 -6.86
C LYS A 30 2.54 4.26 -6.04
N ILE A 31 3.63 3.91 -6.73
CA ILE A 31 4.89 3.46 -6.12
C ILE A 31 5.94 4.57 -6.24
N ASN A 32 6.49 4.97 -5.11
CA ASN A 32 7.55 5.97 -5.02
C ASN A 32 8.80 5.37 -4.37
N PHE A 33 9.97 5.64 -4.95
CA PHE A 33 11.25 5.38 -4.31
C PHE A 33 11.74 6.68 -3.66
N VAL A 34 11.87 6.67 -2.34
CA VAL A 34 12.26 7.85 -1.56
C VAL A 34 13.61 7.60 -0.91
N GLU A 35 14.57 8.46 -1.15
CA GLU A 35 15.86 8.44 -0.46
C GLU A 35 15.79 9.39 0.74
N SER A 36 16.17 8.90 1.91
CA SER A 36 16.26 9.66 3.16
C SER A 36 17.62 10.36 3.28
N ASP A 37 17.69 11.39 4.12
CA ASP A 37 18.89 12.19 4.38
C ASP A 37 20.10 11.37 4.89
N ASN A 38 19.86 10.16 5.39
CA ASN A 38 20.89 9.22 5.82
C ASN A 38 21.37 8.25 4.71
N GLY A 39 20.93 8.44 3.46
CA GLY A 39 21.24 7.60 2.31
C GLY A 39 20.47 6.27 2.26
N GLN A 40 19.46 6.08 3.12
CA GLN A 40 18.58 4.91 3.07
C GLN A 40 17.49 5.12 2.01
N MET A 41 17.32 4.14 1.12
CA MET A 41 16.20 4.11 0.17
C MET A 41 15.00 3.36 0.76
N TYR A 42 13.83 3.96 0.58
CA TYR A 42 12.53 3.42 0.97
C TYR A 42 11.64 3.25 -0.27
N VAL A 43 10.77 2.24 -0.23
CA VAL A 43 9.66 2.10 -1.18
C VAL A 43 8.39 2.50 -0.46
N GLN A 44 7.72 3.52 -0.98
CA GLN A 44 6.41 3.97 -0.52
C GLN A 44 5.37 3.55 -1.56
N ILE A 45 4.34 2.84 -1.12
CA ILE A 45 3.16 2.57 -1.94
C ILE A 45 1.97 3.33 -1.34
N VAL A 46 1.31 4.13 -2.18
CA VAL A 46 0.08 4.83 -1.87
C VAL A 46 -1.03 4.19 -2.68
N VAL A 47 -2.09 3.77 -1.99
CA VAL A 47 -3.23 3.07 -2.60
C VAL A 47 -4.48 3.85 -2.26
N GLU A 48 -5.28 4.10 -3.28
CA GLU A 48 -6.64 4.57 -3.14
C GLU A 48 -7.57 3.39 -3.37
N CYS A 49 -8.48 3.12 -2.43
CA CYS A 49 -9.44 2.03 -2.53
C CYS A 49 -10.80 2.45 -2.01
N GLU A 50 -11.85 1.86 -2.59
CA GLU A 50 -13.23 1.97 -2.12
C GLU A 50 -13.58 0.73 -1.30
N GLU A 51 -14.19 0.93 -0.13
CA GLU A 51 -14.65 -0.14 0.77
C GLU A 51 -16.17 -0.14 0.83
N ASP A 52 -16.79 -1.34 0.92
CA ASP A 52 -18.22 -1.45 1.18
C ASP A 52 -18.50 -1.31 2.68
N ILE A 53 -18.93 -0.11 3.08
CA ILE A 53 -19.24 0.19 4.48
C ILE A 53 -20.67 -0.20 4.91
N THR A 54 -21.46 -0.83 4.05
CA THR A 54 -22.92 -1.06 4.26
C THR A 54 -23.24 -1.97 5.46
N GLY A 55 -22.23 -2.66 6.03
CA GLY A 55 -22.37 -3.49 7.23
C GLY A 55 -21.77 -2.92 8.52
N PHE A 56 -21.17 -1.73 8.49
CA PHE A 56 -20.53 -1.14 9.67
C PHE A 56 -21.50 -0.22 10.41
N GLU A 57 -21.82 -0.58 11.66
CA GLU A 57 -22.52 0.35 12.56
C GLU A 57 -21.54 1.45 12.97
N PRO A 58 -21.90 2.74 12.84
CA PRO A 58 -21.04 3.82 13.30
C PRO A 58 -20.80 3.64 14.80
N VAL A 59 -19.53 3.70 15.21
CA VAL A 59 -19.18 3.77 16.63
C VAL A 59 -19.68 5.12 17.13
N ILE A 60 -20.81 5.11 17.83
CA ILE A 60 -21.34 6.28 18.52
C ILE A 60 -20.55 6.38 19.84
N GLU A 61 -19.65 7.36 19.96
CA GLU A 61 -19.02 7.74 21.24
C GLU A 61 -19.99 8.53 22.14
#